data_AF-X1US19-F1
#
_entry.id   AF-X1US19-F1
#
_cell.length_a   1.000
_cell.length_b   1.000
_cell.length_c   1.000
_cell.angle_alpha   90.00
_cell.angle_beta   90.00
_cell.angle_gamma   90.00
#
_symmetry.space_group_name_H-M   'P 1'
#
loop_
_entity.id
_entity.type
_entity.pdbx_description
1 polymer ?
#
loop_
_entity_poly.entity_id
_entity_poly.type
_entity_poly.pdbx_seq_one_letter_code
_entity_poly.pdbx_strand_id
1 'polypeptide(L)'
;MRYVAFPYLCLFVLAFVFSQPTDIDFIKVPENFRNDSPAITFTEDGTLWLAWCSYQNGQFRLAVCSRKGNHWTSIEYPDPSQSDQLEPQWAMGSAQKPRLVYTIFDGDRWEIFQVKKGEQG
;
A
#
# COMPACT_ATOMS: atom_id res chain seq x y z
N MET A 1 63.64 24.97 -25.67
CA MET A 1 63.51 26.11 -24.72
C MET A 1 62.03 26.48 -24.68
N ARG A 2 61.26 26.51 -23.59
CA ARG A 2 61.47 26.40 -22.14
C ARG A 2 60.18 25.79 -21.55
N TYR A 3 60.32 25.03 -20.45
CA TYR A 3 59.25 24.51 -19.60
C TYR A 3 58.56 25.62 -18.77
N VAL A 4 57.40 25.28 -18.19
CA VAL A 4 56.90 25.57 -16.81
C VAL A 4 55.39 25.88 -16.89
N ALA A 5 54.49 25.43 -16.01
CA ALA A 5 54.33 24.29 -15.12
C ALA A 5 52.86 24.40 -14.65
N PHE A 6 52.10 23.31 -14.66
CA PHE A 6 50.82 23.22 -13.96
C PHE A 6 51.07 23.31 -12.45
N PRO A 7 50.13 23.92 -11.69
CA PRO A 7 49.66 23.19 -10.53
C PRO A 7 48.15 23.00 -10.58
N TYR A 8 47.81 21.73 -10.43
CA TYR A 8 46.50 21.19 -10.21
C TYR A 8 45.84 21.84 -8.99
N LEU A 9 44.69 22.46 -9.17
CA LEU A 9 43.73 22.66 -8.09
C LEU A 9 42.74 21.49 -8.13
N CYS A 10 43.05 20.44 -7.36
CA CYS A 10 42.09 19.36 -7.10
C CYS A 10 40.96 19.91 -6.23
N LEU A 11 39.84 20.30 -6.84
CA LEU A 11 38.58 20.42 -6.13
C LEU A 11 38.05 19.02 -5.84
N PHE A 12 38.20 18.55 -4.61
CA PHE A 12 37.42 17.41 -4.11
C PHE A 12 35.98 17.89 -3.88
N VAL A 13 35.12 17.73 -4.87
CA VAL A 13 33.67 17.82 -4.66
C VAL A 13 33.26 16.50 -4.00
N LEU A 14 33.14 16.52 -2.68
CA LEU A 14 32.54 15.42 -1.94
C LEU A 14 31.03 15.46 -2.20
N ALA A 15 30.59 14.86 -3.31
CA ALA A 15 29.18 14.66 -3.57
C ALA A 15 28.66 13.61 -2.60
N PHE A 16 28.07 14.05 -1.48
CA PHE A 16 27.19 13.21 -0.68
C PHE A 16 25.97 12.88 -1.55
N VAL A 17 26.05 11.78 -2.29
CA VAL A 17 24.87 11.18 -2.91
C VAL A 17 24.07 10.56 -1.78
N PHE A 18 23.14 11.33 -1.21
CA PHE A 18 22.04 10.74 -0.46
C PHE A 18 21.23 9.92 -1.45
N SER A 19 21.59 8.64 -1.61
CA SER A 19 20.71 7.69 -2.27
C SER A 19 19.44 7.66 -1.44
N GLN A 20 18.36 8.21 -1.99
CA GLN A 20 17.04 7.91 -1.44
C GLN A 20 16.88 6.38 -1.43
N PRO A 21 16.19 5.80 -0.45
CA PRO A 21 15.89 4.37 -0.47
C PRO A 21 15.12 4.07 -1.76
N THR A 22 15.77 3.40 -2.72
CA THR A 22 15.14 3.04 -4.00
C THR A 22 14.13 1.92 -3.85
N ASP A 23 14.11 1.29 -2.68
CA ASP A 23 13.28 0.11 -2.39
C ASP A 23 11.97 0.49 -1.66
N ILE A 24 11.71 1.79 -1.49
CA ILE A 24 10.48 2.30 -0.86
C ILE A 24 9.59 2.95 -1.93
N ASP A 25 8.55 2.23 -2.32
CA ASP A 25 7.48 2.76 -3.16
C ASP A 25 6.34 3.31 -2.29
N PHE A 26 6.04 4.60 -2.44
CA PHE A 26 4.85 5.19 -1.84
C PHE A 26 3.61 4.83 -2.65
N ILE A 27 2.63 4.18 -2.00
CA ILE A 27 1.30 3.99 -2.57
C ILE A 27 0.54 5.30 -2.43
N LYS A 28 0.21 5.93 -3.56
CA LYS A 28 -0.53 7.19 -3.56
C LYS A 28 -1.97 6.97 -3.10
N VAL A 29 -2.26 7.38 -1.87
CA VAL A 29 -3.59 7.40 -1.25
C VAL A 29 -4.18 8.81 -1.29
N PRO A 30 -5.52 8.97 -1.12
CA PRO A 30 -6.11 10.30 -0.97
C PRO A 30 -5.48 11.09 0.20
N GLU A 31 -5.32 12.39 0.01
CA GLU A 31 -4.75 13.28 1.02
C GLU A 31 -5.66 13.40 2.25
N ASN A 32 -5.06 13.70 3.41
CA ASN A 32 -5.73 13.87 4.71
C ASN A 32 -6.42 12.62 5.27
N PHE A 33 -6.14 11.43 4.72
CA PHE A 33 -6.64 10.18 5.29
C PHE A 33 -5.58 9.62 6.24
N ARG A 34 -6.00 9.12 7.41
CA ARG A 34 -5.13 8.26 8.23
C ARG A 34 -5.25 6.84 7.68
N ASN A 35 -4.14 6.26 7.26
CA ASN A 35 -4.08 4.93 6.69
C ASN A 35 -3.18 4.05 7.57
N ASP A 36 -3.74 2.98 8.13
CA ASP A 36 -3.06 2.10 9.08
C ASP A 36 -3.47 0.63 8.88
N SER A 37 -2.81 -0.27 9.64
CA SER A 37 -3.12 -1.71 9.68
C SER A 37 -3.15 -2.39 8.30
N PRO A 38 -2.06 -2.34 7.51
CA PRO A 38 -2.02 -3.00 6.22
C PRO A 38 -2.05 -4.53 6.38
N ALA A 39 -2.82 -5.17 5.52
CA ALA A 39 -2.85 -6.62 5.34
C ALA A 39 -2.54 -6.93 3.87
N ILE A 40 -1.64 -7.89 3.63
CA ILE A 40 -1.25 -8.30 2.28
C ILE A 40 -1.39 -9.80 2.04
N THR A 41 -1.53 -10.19 0.78
CA THR A 41 -1.32 -11.56 0.31
C THR A 41 -0.84 -11.56 -1.14
N PHE A 42 -0.36 -12.70 -1.62
CA PHE A 42 0.07 -12.89 -3.00
C PHE A 42 -0.70 -14.04 -3.65
N THR A 43 -1.03 -13.87 -4.93
CA THR A 43 -1.45 -14.97 -5.81
C THR A 43 -0.24 -15.62 -6.48
N GLU A 44 -0.39 -16.84 -7.00
CA GLU A 44 0.72 -17.56 -7.65
C GLU A 44 1.26 -16.86 -8.89
N ASP A 45 0.43 -16.05 -9.57
CA ASP A 45 0.86 -15.22 -10.71
C ASP A 45 1.68 -13.98 -10.30
N GLY A 46 2.02 -13.86 -9.01
CA GLY A 46 2.81 -12.77 -8.45
C GLY A 46 2.03 -11.48 -8.19
N THR A 47 0.70 -11.49 -8.32
CA THR A 47 -0.12 -10.32 -7.96
C THR A 47 -0.17 -10.15 -6.45
N LEU A 48 0.25 -8.98 -5.96
CA LEU A 48 0.11 -8.56 -4.57
C LEU A 48 -1.29 -7.98 -4.37
N TRP A 49 -2.01 -8.45 -3.35
CA TRP A 49 -3.26 -7.85 -2.89
C TRP A 49 -3.04 -7.16 -1.55
N LEU A 50 -3.50 -5.92 -1.43
CA LEU A 50 -3.32 -5.09 -0.25
C LEU A 50 -4.69 -4.58 0.21
N ALA A 51 -4.94 -4.65 1.51
CA ALA A 51 -6.04 -4.00 2.19
C ALA A 51 -5.52 -3.22 3.38
N TRP A 52 -6.19 -2.14 3.77
CA TRP A 52 -5.83 -1.36 4.96
C TRP A 52 -7.03 -0.60 5.50
N CYS A 53 -6.88 -0.10 6.72
CA CYS A 53 -7.84 0.76 7.37
C CYS A 53 -7.62 2.20 6.89
N SER A 54 -8.63 2.76 6.23
CA SER A 54 -8.59 4.13 5.72
C SER A 54 -9.58 4.99 6.50
N TYR A 55 -9.08 5.85 7.37
CA TYR A 55 -9.88 6.79 8.14
C TYR A 55 -10.11 8.08 7.37
N GLN A 56 -11.37 8.35 7.06
CA GLN A 56 -11.84 9.51 6.33
C GLN A 56 -13.03 10.13 7.08
N ASN A 57 -13.01 11.46 7.29
CA ASN A 57 -14.15 12.22 7.80
C ASN A 57 -14.78 11.68 9.10
N GLY A 58 -13.96 11.17 10.03
CA GLY A 58 -14.47 10.69 11.31
C GLY A 58 -14.67 9.17 11.40
N GLN A 59 -14.54 8.45 10.28
CA GLN A 59 -14.92 7.04 10.18
C GLN A 59 -13.88 6.21 9.40
N PHE A 60 -13.72 4.94 9.76
CA PHE A 60 -12.91 3.97 9.02
C PHE A 60 -13.68 3.31 7.90
N ARG A 61 -12.96 3.09 6.79
CA ARG A 61 -13.42 2.38 5.60
C ARG A 61 -12.37 1.37 5.17
N LEU A 62 -12.82 0.24 4.61
CA LEU A 62 -11.95 -0.78 4.05
C LEU A 62 -11.44 -0.33 2.69
N ALA A 63 -10.14 -0.07 2.57
CA ALA A 63 -9.50 0.25 1.30
C ALA A 63 -8.78 -0.99 0.74
N VAL A 64 -8.85 -1.20 -0.57
CA VAL A 64 -8.25 -2.35 -1.27
C VAL A 64 -7.60 -1.92 -2.57
N CYS A 65 -6.42 -2.44 -2.88
CA CYS A 65 -5.83 -2.38 -4.22
C CYS A 65 -4.96 -3.62 -4.49
N SER A 66 -4.50 -3.79 -5.73
CA SER A 66 -3.55 -4.84 -6.08
C SER A 66 -2.42 -4.32 -6.94
N ARG A 67 -1.30 -5.05 -6.97
CA ARG A 67 -0.12 -4.76 -7.79
C ARG A 67 0.23 -5.96 -8.65
N LYS A 68 0.39 -5.74 -9.95
CA LYS A 68 0.98 -6.73 -10.87
C LYS A 68 2.20 -6.12 -11.55
N GLY A 69 3.37 -6.72 -11.32
CA GLY A 69 4.65 -6.09 -11.66
C GLY A 69 4.80 -4.75 -10.93
N ASN A 70 5.01 -3.66 -11.67
CA ASN A 70 5.16 -2.30 -11.13
C ASN A 70 3.87 -1.46 -11.21
N HIS A 71 2.73 -2.07 -11.56
CA HIS A 71 1.48 -1.34 -11.74
C HIS A 71 0.51 -1.64 -10.60
N TRP A 72 0.16 -0.60 -9.85
CA TRP A 72 -0.93 -0.63 -8.87
C TRP A 72 -2.27 -0.36 -9.56
N THR A 73 -3.32 -1.05 -9.13
CA THR A 73 -4.70 -0.68 -9.46
C THR A 73 -5.12 0.57 -8.69
N SER A 74 -6.23 1.18 -9.13
CA SER A 74 -6.93 2.17 -8.30
C SER A 74 -7.36 1.57 -6.96
N ILE A 75 -7.49 2.45 -5.97
CA ILE A 75 -7.99 2.11 -4.64
C ILE A 75 -9.51 1.94 -4.72
N GLU A 76 -9.99 0.80 -4.25
CA GLU A 76 -11.41 0.45 -4.14
C GLU A 76 -11.85 0.46 -2.67
N TYR A 77 -13.13 0.74 -2.43
CA TYR A 77 -13.78 0.63 -1.13
C TYR A 77 -14.96 -0.34 -1.25
N PRO A 78 -14.71 -1.66 -1.20
CA PRO A 78 -15.71 -2.67 -1.56
C PRO A 78 -16.87 -2.79 -0.57
N ASP A 79 -16.70 -2.29 0.66
CA ASP A 79 -17.75 -2.17 1.66
C ASP A 79 -18.18 -0.70 1.79
N PRO A 80 -19.46 -0.37 1.57
CA PRO A 80 -19.97 0.99 1.78
C PRO A 80 -20.08 1.37 3.27
N SER A 81 -19.99 0.40 4.18
CA SER A 81 -20.12 0.61 5.62
C SER A 81 -19.03 1.55 6.15
N GLN A 82 -19.43 2.37 7.12
CA GLN A 82 -18.54 3.22 7.90
C GLN A 82 -18.50 2.67 9.33
N SER A 83 -17.33 2.72 9.95
CA SER A 83 -17.09 2.08 11.24
C SER A 83 -16.18 2.92 12.13
N ASP A 84 -16.30 2.72 13.43
CA ASP A 84 -15.39 3.33 14.40
C ASP A 84 -14.08 2.56 14.51
N GLN A 85 -14.10 1.26 14.20
CA GLN A 85 -12.91 0.41 14.10
C GLN A 85 -13.10 -0.65 13.02
N LEU A 86 -11.98 -1.00 12.36
CA LEU A 86 -11.93 -1.97 11.29
C LEU A 86 -10.59 -2.72 11.33
N GLU A 87 -10.59 -4.02 11.05
CA GLU A 87 -9.37 -4.83 11.00
C GLU A 87 -9.40 -5.79 9.80
N PRO A 88 -8.58 -5.59 8.75
CA PRO A 88 -8.54 -6.45 7.58
C PRO A 88 -7.56 -7.61 7.75
N GLN A 89 -7.90 -8.77 7.20
CA GLN A 89 -7.04 -9.94 7.09
C GLN A 89 -7.27 -10.63 5.75
N TRP A 90 -6.18 -11.10 5.13
CA TRP A 90 -6.26 -11.91 3.93
C TRP A 90 -6.12 -13.39 4.25
N ALA A 91 -6.86 -14.22 3.53
CA ALA A 91 -6.67 -15.65 3.47
C ALA A 91 -6.58 -16.08 2.01
N MET A 92 -5.64 -16.97 1.69
CA MET A 92 -5.63 -17.60 0.37
C MET A 92 -6.71 -18.68 0.31
N GLY A 93 -7.73 -18.46 -0.52
CA GLY A 93 -8.77 -19.43 -0.78
C GLY A 93 -8.32 -20.52 -1.75
N SER A 94 -9.13 -21.58 -1.86
CA SER A 94 -8.99 -22.59 -2.90
C SER A 94 -9.07 -21.96 -4.30
N ALA A 95 -8.29 -22.49 -5.25
CA ALA A 95 -8.13 -21.94 -6.61
C ALA A 95 -7.40 -20.58 -6.69
N GLN A 96 -6.49 -20.31 -5.74
CA GLN A 96 -5.58 -19.15 -5.76
C GLN A 96 -6.30 -17.80 -5.78
N LYS A 97 -7.53 -17.75 -5.27
CA LYS A 97 -8.30 -16.52 -5.12
C LYS A 97 -8.17 -16.02 -3.69
N PRO A 98 -7.56 -14.84 -3.45
CA PRO A 98 -7.47 -14.28 -2.12
C PRO A 98 -8.87 -13.89 -1.62
N ARG A 99 -9.14 -14.17 -0.35
CA ARG A 99 -10.35 -13.77 0.36
C ARG A 99 -9.98 -12.75 1.42
N LEU A 100 -10.67 -11.63 1.41
CA LEU A 100 -10.54 -10.59 2.43
C LEU A 100 -11.61 -10.81 3.48
N VAL A 101 -11.19 -11.04 4.72
CA VAL A 101 -12.04 -11.06 5.90
C VAL A 101 -11.72 -9.82 6.71
N TYR A 102 -12.72 -9.22 7.33
CA TYR A 102 -12.50 -8.05 8.17
C TYR A 102 -13.54 -7.97 9.27
N THR A 103 -13.17 -7.33 10.36
CA THR A 103 -14.10 -6.98 11.44
C THR A 103 -14.51 -5.52 11.33
N ILE A 104 -15.72 -5.20 11.77
CA ILE A 104 -16.21 -3.83 11.95
C ILE A 104 -16.81 -3.72 13.36
N PHE A 105 -16.52 -2.61 14.02
CA PHE A 105 -17.26 -2.14 15.19
C PHE A 105 -18.13 -0.94 14.80
N ASP A 106 -19.44 -1.06 14.99
CA ASP A 106 -20.45 -0.04 14.63
C ASP A 106 -20.86 0.88 15.81
N GLY A 107 -20.19 0.73 16.96
CA GLY A 107 -20.49 1.45 18.19
C GLY A 107 -21.22 0.61 19.24
N ASP A 108 -21.82 -0.52 18.86
CA ASP A 108 -22.50 -1.45 19.79
C ASP A 108 -21.89 -2.85 19.76
N ARG A 109 -21.60 -3.37 18.57
CA ARG A 109 -21.13 -4.75 18.42
C ARG A 109 -20.04 -4.92 17.36
N TRP A 110 -19.32 -6.02 17.51
CA TRP A 110 -18.36 -6.49 16.52
C TRP A 110 -19.02 -7.47 15.56
N GLU A 111 -18.88 -7.21 14.27
CA GLU A 111 -19.33 -8.10 13.20
C GLU A 111 -18.15 -8.51 12.32
N ILE A 112 -18.24 -9.71 11.74
CA ILE A 112 -17.20 -10.29 10.86
C ILE A 112 -17.77 -10.39 9.45
N PHE A 113 -17.04 -9.85 8.50
CA PHE A 113 -17.43 -9.79 7.10
C PHE A 113 -16.39 -10.47 6.21
N GLN A 114 -16.82 -10.89 5.02
CA GLN A 114 -15.94 -11.35 3.96
C GLN A 114 -16.27 -10.60 2.68
N VAL A 115 -15.26 -10.02 2.01
CA VAL A 115 -15.44 -9.53 0.64
C VAL A 115 -15.53 -10.74 -0.30
N LYS A 116 -16.67 -10.85 -0.99
CA LYS A 116 -16.86 -11.78 -2.11
C LYS A 116 -16.62 -11.01 -3.41
N LYS A 117 -15.37 -10.89 -3.86
CA LYS A 117 -15.10 -10.26 -5.17
C LYS A 117 -15.58 -11.23 -6.27
N GLY A 118 -16.74 -10.97 -6.88
CA GLY A 118 -17.21 -11.60 -8.13
C GLY A 118 -18.31 -12.67 -8.08
N GLU A 119 -19.53 -12.33 -7.62
CA GLU A 119 -20.80 -12.93 -8.13
C GLU A 119 -21.63 -11.90 -8.94
N GLN A 120 -20.98 -10.84 -9.43
CA GLN A 120 -21.55 -9.95 -10.44
C GLN A 120 -20.67 -10.06 -11.67
N GLY A 121 -21.28 -10.51 -12.76
CA GLY A 121 -20.64 -10.94 -14.01
C GLY A 121 -20.21 -9.81 -14.93
#